data_AF-J9G253-F1
#
_entry.id   AF-J9G253-F1
#
_cell.length_a   1.000
_cell.length_b   1.000
_cell.length_c   1.000
_cell.angle_alpha   90.00
_cell.angle_beta   90.00
_cell.angle_gamma   90.00
#
_symmetry.space_group_name_H-M   'P 1'
#
loop_
_entity.id
_entity.type
_entity.pdbx_description
1 polymer ?
#
loop_
_entity_poly.entity_id
_entity_poly.type
_entity_poly.pdbx_seq_one_letter_code
_entity_poly.pdbx_strand_id
1 'polypeptide(L)'
;MDPMPYFEYQGRPMGLQYALIAHFAQQHGLRVRVEVGRDEAELLRLLQSGEVDVVCYPVAKKSIEGATLTAAGVKVDSLSTSWVVRSNAPLLKTALDTWYSSGIVVEVTARAQQLWQHRRAVKRKVRAPFISKEKGILSIYDHHFQSAAKAIGWDWRLLAAICYQESGFDPMAESAVGAQGLMQLMPAT
;
A
#
# COMPACT_ATOMS: atom_id res chain seq x y z
N MET A 1 15.92 -10.41 12.13
CA MET A 1 14.53 -10.07 12.50
C MET A 1 13.63 -10.74 11.50
N ASP A 2 12.80 -11.68 11.93
CA ASP A 2 11.77 -12.25 11.05
C ASP A 2 10.76 -11.13 10.74
N PRO A 3 10.68 -10.62 9.50
CA PRO A 3 9.76 -9.55 9.18
C PRO A 3 8.34 -10.09 9.31
N MET A 4 7.51 -9.47 10.17
CA MET A 4 6.14 -9.92 10.36
C MET A 4 5.43 -10.14 9.00
N PRO A 5 4.67 -11.25 8.85
CA PRO A 5 4.10 -11.63 7.57
C PRO A 5 3.18 -10.55 7.00
N TYR A 6 2.41 -9.89 7.89
CA TYR A 6 1.55 -8.75 7.61
C TYR A 6 1.56 -7.78 8.79
N PHE A 7 1.49 -6.48 8.51
CA PHE A 7 1.16 -5.44 9.49
C PHE A 7 0.64 -4.19 8.79
N GLU A 8 -0.11 -3.36 9.51
CA GLU A 8 -0.51 -2.05 9.01
C GLU A 8 0.33 -0.94 9.61
N TYR A 9 0.78 -0.02 8.77
CA TYR A 9 1.51 1.17 9.19
C TYR A 9 0.88 2.41 8.55
N GLN A 10 0.38 3.32 9.38
CA GLN A 10 -0.32 4.55 8.94
C GLN A 10 -1.47 4.26 7.96
N GLY A 11 -2.29 3.24 8.26
CA GLY A 11 -3.43 2.84 7.42
C GLY A 11 -3.03 2.18 6.10
N ARG A 12 -1.79 1.71 5.95
CA ARG A 12 -1.32 1.01 4.75
C ARG A 12 -0.86 -0.41 5.09
N PRO A 13 -1.27 -1.42 4.29
CA PRO A 13 -0.84 -2.80 4.46
C PRO A 13 0.63 -2.96 4.07
N MET A 14 1.36 -3.70 4.89
CA MET A 14 2.80 -3.94 4.79
C MET A 14 3.14 -5.36 5.26
N GLY A 15 4.40 -5.77 5.11
CA GLY A 15 4.88 -7.12 5.43
C GLY A 15 5.40 -7.86 4.21
N LEU A 16 6.27 -8.85 4.43
CA LEU A 16 6.89 -9.59 3.34
C LEU A 16 5.85 -10.40 2.56
N GLN A 17 4.96 -11.11 3.26
CA GLN A 17 3.95 -11.95 2.62
C GLN A 17 2.94 -11.10 1.86
N TYR A 18 2.56 -9.94 2.41
CA TYR A 18 1.76 -8.96 1.70
C TYR A 18 2.42 -8.43 0.44
N ALA A 19 3.70 -8.05 0.52
CA ALA A 19 4.43 -7.53 -0.64
C ALA A 19 4.51 -8.58 -1.77
N LEU A 20 4.67 -9.85 -1.40
CA LEU A 20 4.68 -10.98 -2.34
C LEU A 20 3.32 -11.15 -3.03
N ILE A 21 2.21 -11.20 -2.29
CA ILE A 21 0.89 -11.39 -2.92
C ILE A 21 0.44 -10.15 -3.70
N ALA A 22 0.81 -8.95 -3.25
CA ALA A 22 0.55 -7.71 -3.98
C ALA A 22 1.33 -7.67 -5.30
N HIS A 23 2.56 -8.18 -5.31
CA HIS A 23 3.35 -8.31 -6.53
C HIS A 23 2.71 -9.30 -7.53
N PHE A 24 2.30 -10.48 -7.05
CA PHE A 24 1.53 -11.44 -7.85
C PHE A 24 0.27 -10.79 -8.44
N ALA A 25 -0.54 -10.15 -7.60
CA ALA A 25 -1.78 -9.51 -8.04
C ALA A 25 -1.52 -8.42 -9.09
N GLN A 26 -0.48 -7.59 -8.90
CA GLN A 26 -0.11 -6.55 -9.87
C GLN A 26 0.27 -7.14 -11.24
N GLN A 27 1.04 -8.23 -11.28
CA GLN A 27 1.44 -8.88 -12.55
C GLN A 27 0.26 -9.51 -13.28
N HIS A 28 -0.77 -9.93 -12.55
CA HIS A 28 -1.96 -10.59 -13.11
C HIS A 28 -3.19 -9.66 -13.23
N GLY A 29 -3.04 -8.35 -12.95
CA GLY A 29 -4.14 -7.38 -13.03
C GLY A 29 -5.24 -7.60 -11.98
N LEU A 30 -4.92 -8.26 -10.88
CA LEU A 30 -5.84 -8.58 -9.78
C LEU A 30 -5.79 -7.50 -8.68
N ARG A 31 -6.81 -7.48 -7.84
CA ARG A 31 -6.85 -6.67 -6.61
C ARG A 31 -6.78 -7.58 -5.38
N VAL A 32 -5.98 -7.19 -4.40
CA VAL A 32 -5.86 -7.92 -3.13
C VAL A 32 -6.83 -7.33 -2.12
N ARG A 33 -7.70 -8.18 -1.56
CA ARG A 33 -8.42 -7.92 -0.31
C ARG A 33 -7.75 -8.74 0.78
N VAL A 34 -7.38 -8.08 1.88
CA VAL A 34 -6.71 -8.74 3.00
C VAL A 34 -7.73 -8.95 4.12
N GLU A 35 -7.80 -10.19 4.60
CA GLU A 35 -8.50 -10.56 5.82
C GLU A 35 -7.45 -11.07 6.82
N VAL A 36 -7.53 -10.63 8.07
CA VAL A 36 -6.53 -10.94 9.10
C VAL A 36 -7.10 -11.97 10.06
N GLY A 37 -6.43 -13.12 10.18
CA GLY A 37 -6.70 -14.12 11.21
C GLY A 37 -5.79 -13.93 12.42
N ARG A 38 -6.26 -14.33 13.61
CA ARG A 38 -5.53 -14.26 14.87
C ARG A 38 -4.49 -15.38 15.01
N ASP A 39 -4.79 -16.54 14.43
CA ASP A 39 -3.94 -17.72 14.46
C ASP A 39 -4.05 -18.56 13.17
N GLU A 40 -3.17 -19.56 13.05
CA GLU A 40 -3.13 -20.45 11.89
C GLU A 40 -4.45 -21.21 11.69
N ALA A 41 -5.11 -21.64 12.78
CA ALA A 41 -6.35 -22.41 12.69
C ALA A 41 -7.50 -21.57 12.14
N GLU A 42 -7.59 -20.30 12.53
CA GLU A 42 -8.54 -19.32 12.00
C GLU A 42 -8.29 -19.05 10.51
N LEU A 43 -7.02 -18.87 10.10
CA LEU A 43 -6.68 -18.69 8.68
C LEU A 43 -7.10 -19.90 7.83
N LEU A 44 -6.85 -21.12 8.30
CA LEU A 44 -7.26 -22.34 7.60
C LEU A 44 -8.77 -22.50 7.54
N ARG A 45 -9.50 -22.09 8.58
CA ARG A 45 -10.97 -22.04 8.57
C ARG A 45 -11.52 -21.04 7.56
N LEU A 46 -10.95 -19.84 7.48
CA LEU A 46 -11.34 -18.82 6.48
C LEU A 46 -11.12 -19.35 5.06
N LEU A 47 -10.03 -20.08 4.84
CA LEU A 47 -9.75 -20.70 3.54
C LEU A 47 -10.75 -21.82 3.20
N GLN A 48 -11.09 -22.67 4.18
CA GLN A 48 -12.04 -23.77 3.99
C GLN A 48 -13.48 -23.29 3.79
N SER A 49 -13.89 -22.23 4.49
CA SER A 49 -15.24 -21.64 4.38
C SER A 49 -15.47 -20.91 3.05
N GLY A 50 -14.42 -20.57 2.31
CA GLY A 50 -14.54 -19.82 1.07
C GLY A 50 -14.38 -18.31 1.21
N GLU A 51 -14.16 -17.81 2.44
CA GLU A 51 -14.03 -16.37 2.69
C GLU A 51 -12.75 -15.77 2.10
N VAL A 52 -11.68 -16.56 2.02
CA VAL A 52 -10.41 -16.18 1.37
C VAL A 52 -9.97 -17.23 0.35
N ASP A 53 -9.26 -16.83 -0.70
CA ASP A 53 -8.80 -17.76 -1.75
C ASP A 53 -7.41 -18.34 -1.50
N VAL A 54 -6.59 -17.61 -0.75
CA VAL A 54 -5.20 -17.99 -0.44
C VAL A 54 -4.84 -17.53 0.96
N VAL A 55 -4.08 -18.36 1.68
CA VAL A 55 -3.44 -18.02 2.95
C VAL A 55 -1.98 -17.70 2.71
N CYS A 56 -1.64 -16.41 2.82
CA CYS A 56 -0.28 -15.89 2.67
C CYS A 56 0.45 -15.86 4.03
N TYR A 57 0.63 -17.04 4.63
CA TYR A 57 1.29 -17.24 5.92
C TYR A 57 2.16 -18.51 5.84
N PRO A 58 3.31 -18.59 6.53
CA PRO A 58 4.13 -19.81 6.57
C PRO A 58 3.43 -20.91 7.39
N VAL A 59 2.43 -21.56 6.80
CA VAL A 59 1.70 -22.68 7.40
C VAL A 59 2.56 -23.93 7.34
N ALA A 60 2.64 -24.68 8.46
CA ALA A 60 3.40 -25.92 8.51
C ALA A 60 2.77 -27.02 7.63
N LYS A 61 3.58 -27.80 6.90
CA LYS A 61 3.09 -28.91 6.05
C LYS A 61 2.22 -29.92 6.82
N LYS A 62 2.54 -30.21 8.08
CA LYS A 62 1.72 -31.06 8.96
C LYS A 62 0.30 -30.55 9.19
N SER A 63 0.08 -29.23 9.13
CA SER A 63 -1.23 -28.61 9.39
C SER A 63 -2.19 -28.76 8.21
N ILE A 64 -1.67 -29.11 7.02
CA ILE A 64 -2.47 -29.34 5.81
C ILE A 64 -2.61 -30.84 5.47
N GLU A 65 -1.91 -31.72 6.18
CA GLU A 65 -2.01 -33.18 5.99
C GLU A 65 -3.42 -33.67 6.35
N GLY A 66 -4.13 -34.24 5.37
CA GLY A 66 -5.48 -34.80 5.53
C GLY A 66 -6.64 -33.82 5.31
N ALA A 67 -6.37 -32.54 5.01
CA ALA A 67 -7.40 -31.55 4.68
C ALA A 67 -7.58 -31.39 3.16
N THR A 68 -8.70 -30.82 2.70
CA THR A 68 -8.92 -30.41 1.28
C THR A 68 -8.15 -29.12 0.93
N LEU A 69 -6.88 -29.08 1.35
CA LEU A 69 -5.97 -27.95 1.26
C LEU A 69 -4.67 -28.39 0.58
N THR A 70 -3.99 -27.46 -0.08
CA THR A 70 -2.79 -27.79 -0.85
C THR A 70 -1.79 -26.64 -0.80
N ALA A 71 -0.51 -26.98 -0.68
CA ALA A 71 0.58 -26.01 -0.70
C ALA A 71 0.73 -25.36 -2.09
N ALA A 72 0.91 -24.04 -2.14
CA ALA A 72 1.06 -23.27 -3.38
C ALA A 72 2.02 -22.08 -3.18
N GLY A 73 2.63 -21.59 -4.26
CA GLY A 73 3.41 -20.35 -4.25
C GLY A 73 4.63 -20.42 -3.34
N VAL A 74 4.70 -19.50 -2.37
CA VAL A 74 5.86 -19.35 -1.47
C VAL A 74 6.02 -20.60 -0.60
N LYS A 75 7.14 -21.30 -0.78
CA LYS A 75 7.52 -22.51 -0.03
C LYS A 75 8.90 -22.33 0.56
N VAL A 76 9.06 -22.72 1.82
CA VAL A 76 10.31 -22.67 2.57
C VAL A 76 10.63 -24.08 3.06
N ASP A 77 11.51 -24.78 2.34
CA ASP A 77 11.82 -26.18 2.62
C ASP A 77 12.53 -26.37 3.97
N SER A 78 13.42 -25.43 4.35
CA SER A 78 14.14 -25.48 5.63
C SER A 78 13.22 -25.44 6.85
N LEU A 79 12.06 -24.78 6.74
CA LEU A 79 11.06 -24.68 7.80
C LEU A 79 9.87 -25.61 7.58
N SER A 80 9.81 -26.31 6.44
CA SER A 80 8.65 -27.08 6.01
C SER A 80 7.34 -26.27 6.08
N THR A 81 7.41 -25.02 5.65
CA THR A 81 6.25 -24.10 5.61
C THR A 81 5.93 -23.66 4.19
N SER A 82 4.68 -23.31 3.94
CA SER A 82 4.22 -22.83 2.65
C SER A 82 2.94 -22.00 2.74
N TRP A 83 2.64 -21.22 1.71
CA TRP A 83 1.28 -20.72 1.51
C TRP A 83 0.32 -21.85 1.13
N VAL A 84 -0.96 -21.62 1.38
CA VAL A 84 -2.00 -22.64 1.24
C VAL A 84 -3.16 -22.11 0.43
N VAL A 85 -3.66 -22.96 -0.46
CA VAL A 85 -4.90 -22.75 -1.23
C VAL A 85 -5.81 -23.96 -1.06
N ARG A 86 -7.09 -23.82 -1.43
CA ARG A 86 -8.01 -24.96 -1.48
C ARG A 86 -7.63 -25.93 -2.60
N SER A 87 -7.83 -27.22 -2.38
CA SER A 87 -7.56 -28.26 -3.41
C SER A 87 -8.44 -28.13 -4.65
N ASN A 88 -9.60 -27.47 -4.54
CA ASN A 88 -10.52 -27.24 -5.65
C ASN A 88 -10.14 -26.03 -6.54
N ALA A 89 -9.02 -25.35 -6.27
CA ALA A 89 -8.54 -24.20 -7.03
C ALA A 89 -7.20 -24.49 -7.76
N PRO A 90 -7.17 -25.45 -8.71
CA PRO A 90 -5.93 -25.85 -9.38
C PRO A 90 -5.32 -24.72 -10.22
N LEU A 91 -6.15 -23.85 -10.82
CA LEU A 91 -5.68 -22.71 -11.62
C LEU A 91 -4.89 -21.72 -10.76
N LEU A 92 -5.40 -21.37 -9.58
CA LEU A 92 -4.73 -20.45 -8.66
C LEU A 92 -3.43 -21.06 -8.14
N LYS A 93 -3.46 -22.35 -7.79
CA LYS A 93 -2.26 -23.08 -7.38
C LYS A 93 -1.17 -23.01 -8.45
N THR A 94 -1.51 -23.35 -9.69
CA THR A 94 -0.55 -23.34 -10.80
C THR A 94 -0.04 -21.93 -11.07
N ALA A 95 -0.91 -20.91 -11.06
CA ALA A 95 -0.49 -19.52 -11.25
C ALA A 95 0.51 -19.08 -10.17
N LEU A 96 0.24 -19.37 -8.89
CA LEU A 96 1.14 -19.06 -7.78
C LEU A 96 2.47 -19.83 -7.88
N ASP A 97 2.42 -21.12 -8.23
CA ASP A 97 3.62 -21.94 -8.39
C ASP A 97 4.48 -21.51 -9.59
N THR A 98 3.87 -21.12 -10.71
CA THR A 98 4.58 -20.60 -11.89
C THR A 98 5.18 -19.22 -11.62
N TRP A 99 4.47 -18.39 -10.88
CA TRP A 99 4.94 -17.06 -10.48
C TRP A 99 6.12 -17.13 -9.50
N TYR A 100 6.05 -18.04 -8.53
CA TYR A 100 7.06 -18.15 -7.48
C TYR A 100 8.34 -18.83 -8.00
N SER A 101 9.34 -18.01 -8.34
CA SER A 101 10.65 -18.45 -8.80
C SER A 101 11.79 -18.04 -7.86
N SER A 102 12.94 -18.70 -8.00
CA SER A 102 14.17 -18.35 -7.31
C SER A 102 14.64 -16.95 -7.73
N GLY A 103 14.34 -15.94 -6.92
CA GLY A 103 14.70 -14.53 -7.16
C GLY A 103 13.60 -13.54 -6.80
N ILE A 104 12.34 -13.97 -6.85
CA ILE A 104 11.18 -13.09 -6.61
C ILE A 104 11.20 -12.46 -5.21
N VAL A 105 11.65 -13.23 -4.21
CA VAL A 105 11.75 -12.73 -2.83
C VAL A 105 12.76 -11.58 -2.74
N VAL A 106 13.90 -11.68 -3.43
CA VAL A 106 14.93 -10.65 -3.45
C VAL A 106 14.44 -9.40 -4.19
N GLU A 107 13.79 -9.59 -5.34
CA GLU A 107 13.20 -8.50 -6.11
C GLU A 107 12.12 -7.74 -5.30
N VAL A 108 11.17 -8.47 -4.73
CA VAL A 108 10.05 -7.90 -3.98
C VAL A 108 10.52 -7.22 -2.70
N THR A 109 11.50 -7.78 -2.00
CA THR A 109 12.10 -7.14 -0.81
C THR A 109 12.83 -5.86 -1.16
N ALA A 110 13.65 -5.85 -2.22
CA ALA A 110 14.33 -4.64 -2.69
C ALA A 110 13.32 -3.56 -3.11
N ARG A 111 12.30 -3.92 -3.89
CA ARG A 111 11.23 -3.02 -4.32
C ARG A 111 10.47 -2.45 -3.13
N ALA A 112 10.09 -3.31 -2.18
CA ALA A 112 9.41 -2.87 -0.96
C ALA A 112 10.30 -1.86 -0.22
N GLN A 113 11.56 -2.18 0.03
CA GLN A 113 12.50 -1.30 0.72
C GLN A 113 12.68 0.05 0.02
N GLN A 114 12.76 0.06 -1.31
CA GLN A 114 12.84 1.30 -2.09
C GLN A 114 11.56 2.15 -1.91
N LEU A 115 10.36 1.55 -1.97
CA LEU A 115 9.11 2.25 -1.71
C LEU A 115 9.05 2.85 -0.30
N TRP A 116 9.61 2.16 0.69
CA TRP A 116 9.72 2.67 2.06
C TRP A 116 10.70 3.84 2.17
N GLN A 117 11.85 3.75 1.53
CA GLN A 117 12.88 4.79 1.56
C GLN A 117 12.40 6.07 0.88
N HIS A 118 11.78 6.00 -0.29
CA HIS A 118 11.22 7.18 -0.96
C HIS A 118 10.12 7.85 -0.12
N ARG A 119 9.31 7.09 0.62
CA ARG A 119 8.30 7.67 1.54
C ARG A 119 8.93 8.37 2.74
N ARG A 120 9.93 7.76 3.38
CA ARG A 120 10.67 8.39 4.50
C ARG A 120 11.51 9.58 4.05
N ALA A 121 11.97 9.58 2.80
CA ALA A 121 12.79 10.65 2.23
C ALA A 121 12.02 11.90 1.84
N VAL A 122 10.68 11.92 1.94
CA VAL A 122 9.90 13.16 1.82
C VAL A 122 10.15 14.01 3.07
N LYS A 123 11.32 14.66 3.12
CA LYS A 123 11.59 15.77 4.04
C LYS A 123 10.73 16.94 3.57
N ARG A 124 9.48 16.98 4.02
CA ARG A 124 8.64 18.16 3.80
C ARG A 124 9.29 19.33 4.55
N LYS A 125 9.85 20.28 3.81
CA LYS A 125 10.32 21.54 4.40
C LYS A 125 9.07 22.28 4.87
N VAL A 126 8.73 22.14 6.15
CA VAL A 126 7.60 22.83 6.76
C VAL A 126 7.91 24.33 6.70
N ARG A 127 7.35 25.03 5.70
CA ARG A 127 7.38 26.50 5.64
C ARG A 127 6.44 27.01 6.73
N ALA A 128 6.77 28.14 7.36
CA ALA A 128 5.89 28.72 8.37
C ALA A 128 4.48 28.89 7.79
N PRO A 129 3.41 28.49 8.52
CA PRO A 129 2.03 28.55 8.02
C PRO A 129 1.54 29.99 7.75
N PHE A 130 2.31 30.99 8.18
CA PHE A 130 2.03 32.41 7.97
C PHE A 130 3.28 33.13 7.45
N ILE A 131 3.10 34.00 6.47
CA ILE A 131 4.10 35.01 6.10
C ILE A 131 4.17 36.08 7.19
N SER A 132 3.02 36.44 7.77
CA SER A 132 2.94 37.33 8.94
C SER A 132 1.72 37.01 9.78
N LYS A 133 1.95 36.40 10.95
CA LYS A 133 0.89 36.03 11.91
C LYS A 133 0.16 37.27 12.46
N GLU A 134 0.90 38.35 12.72
CA GLU A 134 0.38 39.62 13.27
C GLU A 134 -0.56 40.35 12.29
N LYS A 135 -0.27 40.25 10.98
CA LYS A 135 -1.08 40.86 9.92
C LYS A 135 -2.17 39.93 9.37
N GLY A 136 -2.27 38.70 9.89
CA GLY A 136 -3.21 37.69 9.40
C GLY A 136 -2.95 37.22 7.97
N ILE A 137 -1.72 37.38 7.46
CA ILE A 137 -1.34 37.03 6.08
C ILE A 137 -0.85 35.58 6.08
N LEU A 138 -1.64 34.69 5.45
CA LEU A 138 -1.36 33.28 5.30
C LEU A 138 -0.36 33.05 4.16
N SER A 139 -0.59 33.68 3.01
CA SER A 139 0.20 33.50 1.80
C SER A 139 0.19 34.74 0.90
N ILE A 140 1.13 34.81 -0.05
CA ILE A 140 1.08 35.80 -1.14
C ILE A 140 -0.14 35.57 -2.06
N TYR A 141 -0.78 34.40 -1.96
CA TYR A 141 -1.92 33.99 -2.78
C TYR A 141 -3.28 34.22 -2.12
N ASP A 142 -3.35 34.86 -0.94
CA ASP A 142 -4.61 35.03 -0.18
C ASP A 142 -5.72 35.69 -1.02
N HIS A 143 -5.36 36.67 -1.86
CA HIS A 143 -6.32 37.31 -2.77
C HIS A 143 -6.90 36.33 -3.81
N HIS A 144 -6.08 35.41 -4.33
CA HIS A 144 -6.53 34.38 -5.27
C HIS A 144 -7.46 33.38 -4.58
N PHE A 145 -7.14 32.97 -3.35
CA PHE A 145 -8.01 32.10 -2.56
C PHE A 145 -9.35 32.77 -2.27
N GLN A 146 -9.36 34.05 -1.90
CA GLN A 146 -10.61 34.80 -1.65
C GLN A 146 -11.50 34.88 -2.89
N SER A 147 -10.90 35.14 -4.06
CA SER A 147 -11.64 35.19 -5.33
C SER A 147 -12.21 33.82 -5.71
N ALA A 148 -11.39 32.77 -5.63
CA ALA A 148 -11.83 31.40 -5.95
C ALA A 148 -12.90 30.89 -4.97
N ALA A 149 -12.73 31.15 -3.68
CA ALA A 149 -13.67 30.75 -2.63
C ALA A 149 -15.04 31.41 -2.82
N LYS A 150 -15.06 32.68 -3.25
CA LYS A 150 -16.30 33.41 -3.55
C LYS A 150 -17.08 32.77 -4.70
N ALA A 151 -16.39 32.24 -5.71
CA ALA A 151 -17.04 31.58 -6.85
C ALA A 151 -17.73 30.26 -6.46
N ILE A 152 -17.20 29.55 -5.47
CA ILE A 152 -17.71 28.24 -5.02
C ILE A 152 -18.46 28.28 -3.69
N GLY A 153 -18.55 29.45 -3.04
CA GLY A 153 -19.22 29.64 -1.75
C GLY A 153 -18.48 29.04 -0.55
N TRP A 154 -17.16 28.86 -0.62
CA TRP A 154 -16.36 28.26 0.45
C TRP A 154 -15.64 29.32 1.31
N ASP A 155 -15.15 28.94 2.48
CA ASP A 155 -14.21 29.77 3.24
C ASP A 155 -12.83 29.73 2.55
N TRP A 156 -12.29 30.88 2.20
CA TRP A 156 -10.99 30.98 1.52
C TRP A 156 -9.83 30.43 2.36
N ARG A 157 -9.96 30.42 3.69
CA ARG A 157 -8.97 29.83 4.60
C ARG A 157 -8.91 28.31 4.46
N LEU A 158 -10.02 27.67 4.08
CA LEU A 158 -10.05 26.24 3.78
C LEU A 158 -9.27 25.94 2.49
N LEU A 159 -9.50 26.75 1.44
CA LEU A 159 -8.73 26.68 0.20
C LEU A 159 -7.22 26.87 0.44
N ALA A 160 -6.86 27.85 1.27
CA ALA A 160 -5.47 28.10 1.66
C ALA A 160 -4.86 26.91 2.41
N ALA A 161 -5.61 26.29 3.34
CA ALA A 161 -5.17 25.12 4.09
C ALA A 161 -4.92 23.90 3.19
N ILE A 162 -5.80 23.66 2.21
CA ILE A 162 -5.63 22.60 1.21
C ILE A 162 -4.34 22.86 0.41
N CYS A 163 -4.15 24.06 -0.14
CA CYS A 163 -2.96 24.39 -0.92
C CYS A 163 -1.67 24.29 -0.09
N TYR A 164 -1.71 24.67 1.19
CA TYR A 164 -0.59 24.49 2.10
C TYR A 164 -0.27 23.01 2.36
N GLN A 165 -1.30 22.17 2.41
CA GLN A 165 -1.14 20.73 2.57
C GLN A 165 -0.55 20.07 1.32
N GLU A 166 -1.00 20.47 0.13
CA GLU A 166 -0.60 19.89 -1.15
C GLU A 166 0.80 20.32 -1.59
N SER A 167 1.10 21.63 -1.56
CA SER A 167 2.39 22.14 -2.07
C SER A 167 3.17 23.03 -1.11
N GLY A 168 2.58 23.41 0.03
CA GLY A 168 3.18 24.40 0.94
C GLY A 168 3.30 25.79 0.29
N PHE A 169 2.29 26.15 -0.53
CA PHE A 169 2.25 27.36 -1.35
C PHE A 169 3.38 27.47 -2.38
N ASP A 170 3.90 26.33 -2.86
CA ASP A 170 4.87 26.32 -3.94
C ASP A 170 4.15 26.22 -5.30
N PRO A 171 4.24 27.23 -6.18
CA PRO A 171 3.62 27.19 -7.50
C PRO A 171 4.38 26.27 -8.46
N MET A 172 5.62 25.91 -8.16
CA MET A 172 6.48 25.06 -9.00
C MET A 172 6.61 23.64 -8.43
N ALA A 173 5.77 23.26 -7.46
CA ALA A 173 5.80 21.91 -6.91
C ALA A 173 5.42 20.87 -7.97
N GLU A 174 6.24 19.83 -8.09
CA GLU A 174 6.00 18.67 -8.94
C GLU A 174 6.01 17.40 -8.08
N SER A 175 4.97 16.58 -8.19
CA SER A 175 4.94 15.26 -7.55
C SER A 175 5.56 14.19 -8.44
N ALA A 176 5.98 13.08 -7.82
CA ALA A 176 6.49 11.91 -8.52
C ALA A 176 5.49 11.26 -9.49
N VAL A 177 4.20 11.57 -9.36
CA VAL A 177 3.11 11.07 -10.22
C VAL A 177 2.66 12.08 -11.27
N GLY A 178 3.35 13.22 -11.40
CA GLY A 178 3.12 14.21 -12.46
C GLY A 178 2.10 15.30 -12.12
N ALA A 179 1.58 15.36 -10.89
CA ALA A 179 0.77 16.49 -10.45
C ALA A 179 1.64 17.74 -10.25
N GLN A 180 1.15 18.89 -10.67
CA GLN A 180 1.91 20.14 -10.70
C GLN A 180 1.15 21.30 -10.02
N GLY A 181 1.91 22.27 -9.54
CA GLY A 181 1.38 23.56 -9.11
C GLY A 181 0.88 23.63 -7.67
N LEU A 182 0.27 24.77 -7.35
CA LEU A 182 -0.10 25.17 -5.99
C LEU A 182 -1.10 24.22 -5.30
N MET A 183 -1.91 23.53 -6.10
CA MET A 183 -2.93 22.58 -5.64
C MET A 183 -2.61 21.14 -6.05
N GLN A 184 -1.44 20.88 -6.65
CA GLN A 184 -1.09 19.57 -7.19
C GLN A 184 -2.18 19.01 -8.12
N LEU A 185 -2.53 19.77 -9.16
CA LEU A 185 -3.49 19.34 -10.18
C LEU A 185 -2.77 18.52 -11.25
N MET A 186 -3.48 17.55 -11.81
CA MET A 186 -3.00 16.79 -12.96
C MET A 186 -3.11 17.67 -14.21
N PRO A 187 -2.06 17.77 -15.04
CA PRO A 187 -2.20 18.37 -16.36
C PRO A 187 -3.22 17.55 -17.16
N ALA A 188 -4.16 18.23 -17.81
CA ALA A 188 -5.06 17.58 -18.76
C ALA A 188 -4.22 17.06 -19.94
N THR A 189 -4.32 15.78 -20.22
CA THR A 189 -3.70 15.12 -21.38
C THR A 189 -4.38 15.50 -22.69
#